data_AF-A0A1X7JR03-F1
#
_entry.id   AF-A0A1X7JR03-F1
#
_cell.length_a   1.000
_cell.length_b   1.000
_cell.length_c   1.000
_cell.angle_alpha   90.00
_cell.angle_beta   90.00
_cell.angle_gamma   90.00
#
_symmetry.space_group_name_H-M   'P 1'
#
loop_
_entity.id
_entity.type
_entity.pdbx_description
1 polymer ?
#
loop_
_entity_poly.entity_id
_entity_poly.type
_entity_poly.pdbx_seq_one_letter_code
_entity_poly.pdbx_strand_id
1 'polypeptide(L)'
;MPPKHYRYPAIICPDDDGWTARFPDLENCFTCGDTVEEVILEAQAVLEECLYFREKDGYDIPTPTPIETISHPEGGFVQFIVADMPPELLFCSAYNHKKPGHLF
;
A
#
# COMPACT_ATOMS: atom_id res chain seq x y z
N MET A 1 -12.25 -10.29 -13.70
CA MET A 1 -10.79 -10.24 -13.51
C MET A 1 -10.51 -9.00 -12.66
N PRO A 2 -9.74 -9.12 -11.58
CA PRO A 2 -9.33 -7.95 -10.82
C PRO A 2 -8.57 -6.97 -11.74
N PRO A 3 -8.68 -5.66 -11.51
CA PRO A 3 -7.89 -4.67 -12.25
C PRO A 3 -6.40 -4.91 -12.02
N LYS A 4 -5.59 -4.71 -13.07
CA LYS A 4 -4.14 -4.90 -13.02
C LYS A 4 -3.43 -3.84 -12.18
N HIS A 5 -4.06 -2.66 -12.05
CA HIS A 5 -3.52 -1.55 -11.29
C HIS A 5 -4.60 -0.92 -10.43
N TYR A 6 -4.24 -0.64 -9.19
CA TYR A 6 -5.04 0.15 -8.26
C TYR A 6 -4.35 1.48 -8.01
N ARG A 7 -5.13 2.51 -7.69
CA ARG A 7 -4.59 3.83 -7.39
C ARG A 7 -5.32 4.43 -6.20
N TYR A 8 -4.61 4.61 -5.09
CA TYR A 8 -5.15 5.20 -3.87
C TYR A 8 -4.39 6.47 -3.51
N PRO A 9 -5.08 7.52 -3.04
CA PRO A 9 -4.41 8.62 -2.37
C PRO A 9 -3.73 8.14 -1.09
N ALA A 10 -2.45 8.45 -0.94
CA ALA A 10 -1.72 8.34 0.31
C ALA A 10 -1.55 9.74 0.91
N ILE A 11 -1.76 9.84 2.22
CA ILE A 11 -1.41 11.02 3.00
C ILE A 11 0.02 10.81 3.47
N ILE A 12 0.94 11.65 3.01
CA ILE A 12 2.37 11.60 3.34
C ILE A 12 2.68 12.76 4.27
N CYS A 13 3.28 12.50 5.42
CA CYS A 13 3.50 13.49 6.47
C CYS A 13 4.87 13.33 7.13
N PRO A 14 5.50 14.43 7.57
CA PRO A 14 6.67 14.35 8.43
C PRO A 14 6.30 13.67 9.76
N ASP A 15 7.20 12.84 10.27
CA ASP A 15 7.09 12.15 11.56
C ASP A 15 8.48 12.06 12.21
N ASP A 16 8.69 12.80 13.30
CA ASP A 16 9.99 13.02 13.94
C ASP A 16 11.12 13.37 12.94
N ASP A 17 12.06 12.45 12.74
CA ASP A 17 13.23 12.60 11.85
C ASP A 17 13.00 12.01 10.44
N GLY A 18 11.78 11.54 10.14
CA GLY A 18 11.43 10.88 8.89
C GLY A 18 10.03 11.24 8.38
N TRP A 19 9.40 10.29 7.70
CA TRP A 19 8.13 10.44 7.03
C TRP A 19 7.24 9.22 7.24
N THR A 20 5.93 9.45 7.25
CA THR A 20 4.91 8.40 7.23
C THR A 20 4.03 8.51 6.02
N ALA A 21 3.49 7.39 5.57
CA ALA A 21 2.45 7.32 4.57
C ALA A 21 1.29 6.46 5.09
N ARG A 22 0.06 6.90 4.87
CA ARG A 22 -1.14 6.13 5.20
C ARG A 22 -2.22 6.29 4.14
N PHE A 23 -3.02 5.24 3.98
CA PHE A 23 -4.14 5.22 3.03
C PHE A 23 -5.45 5.40 3.79
N PRO A 24 -6.20 6.50 3.60
CA PRO A 24 -7.39 6.79 4.39
C PRO A 24 -8.53 5.80 4.15
N ASP A 25 -8.56 5.15 2.98
CA ASP A 25 -9.59 4.19 2.59
C ASP A 25 -9.25 2.75 3.01
N LEU A 26 -8.01 2.47 3.42
CA LEU A 26 -7.53 1.12 3.71
C LEU A 26 -7.12 1.00 5.18
N GLU A 27 -7.91 0.27 5.95
CA GLU A 27 -7.60 -0.02 7.35
C GLU A 27 -6.24 -0.71 7.49
N ASN A 28 -5.46 -0.26 8.47
CA ASN A 28 -4.12 -0.77 8.80
C ASN A 28 -3.13 -0.76 7.63
N CYS A 29 -3.29 0.16 6.68
CA CYS A 29 -2.38 0.33 5.55
C CYS A 29 -1.58 1.63 5.73
N PHE A 30 -0.41 1.49 6.35
CA PHE A 30 0.50 2.59 6.64
C PHE A 30 1.96 2.09 6.71
N THR A 31 2.91 3.00 6.53
CA THR A 31 4.34 2.73 6.59
C THR A 31 5.13 4.01 6.94
N CYS A 32 6.44 3.88 7.13
CA CYS A 32 7.37 4.99 7.39
C CYS A 32 8.65 4.84 6.55
N GLY A 33 9.40 5.94 6.41
CA GLY A 33 10.72 5.97 5.80
C GLY A 33 11.51 7.22 6.23
N ASP A 34 12.83 7.20 6.10
CA ASP A 34 13.69 8.31 6.52
C ASP A 34 13.57 9.50 5.55
N THR A 35 13.16 9.23 4.30
CA THR A 35 13.03 10.22 3.23
C THR A 35 11.66 10.14 2.55
N VAL A 36 11.30 11.20 1.83
CA VAL A 36 10.08 11.22 1.01
C VAL A 36 10.11 10.13 -0.06
N GLU A 37 11.27 9.92 -0.69
CA GLU A 37 11.46 8.90 -1.70
C GLU A 37 11.27 7.49 -1.13
N GLU A 38 11.87 7.22 0.04
CA GLU A 38 11.73 5.93 0.72
C GLU A 38 10.28 5.67 1.14
N VAL A 39 9.61 6.63 1.77
CA VAL A 39 8.23 6.42 2.23
C VAL A 39 7.26 6.21 1.05
N ILE A 40 7.53 6.79 -0.13
CA ILE A 40 6.73 6.54 -1.34
C ILE A 40 6.92 5.11 -1.86
N LEU A 41 8.16 4.60 -1.85
CA LEU A 41 8.47 3.22 -2.25
C LEU A 41 7.82 2.22 -1.29
N GLU A 42 7.96 2.45 0.01
CA GLU A 42 7.33 1.62 1.04
C GLU A 42 5.79 1.72 0.97
N ALA A 43 5.24 2.89 0.64
CA ALA A 43 3.79 3.07 0.49
C ALA A 43 3.24 2.24 -0.68
N GLN A 44 4.00 2.09 -1.76
CA GLN A 44 3.63 1.20 -2.86
C GLN A 44 3.60 -0.26 -2.39
N ALA A 45 4.65 -0.72 -1.70
CA ALA A 45 4.75 -2.10 -1.22
C ALA A 45 3.60 -2.47 -0.27
N VAL A 46 3.31 -1.61 0.72
CA VAL A 46 2.22 -1.87 1.68
C VAL A 46 0.85 -1.79 1.03
N LEU A 47 0.66 -0.96 -0.01
CA LEU A 47 -0.59 -0.90 -0.77
C LEU A 47 -0.82 -2.20 -1.55
N GLU A 48 0.20 -2.70 -2.24
CA GLU A 48 0.16 -3.97 -2.97
C GLU A 48 -0.14 -5.15 -2.03
N GLU A 49 0.53 -5.22 -0.87
CA GLU A 49 0.28 -6.26 0.13
C GLU A 49 -1.14 -6.20 0.69
N CYS A 50 -1.60 -5.00 1.05
CA CYS A 50 -2.93 -4.75 1.60
C CYS A 50 -4.05 -5.17 0.63
N LEU A 51 -3.90 -4.88 -0.65
CA LEU A 51 -4.85 -5.24 -1.70
C LEU A 51 -4.75 -6.73 -2.06
N TYR A 52 -3.55 -7.31 -2.09
CA TYR A 52 -3.32 -8.73 -2.32
C TYR A 52 -4.11 -9.58 -1.30
N PHE A 53 -3.99 -9.28 -0.01
CA PHE A 53 -4.71 -10.05 1.02
C PHE A 53 -6.23 -9.86 0.93
N ARG A 54 -6.70 -8.66 0.55
CA ARG A 54 -8.13 -8.43 0.31
C ARG A 54 -8.66 -9.29 -0.84
N GLU A 55 -7.98 -9.30 -1.98
CA GLU A 55 -8.36 -10.18 -3.10
C GLU A 55 -8.31 -11.66 -2.72
N LYS A 56 -7.21 -12.08 -2.09
CA LYS A 56 -6.95 -13.49 -1.73
C LYS A 56 -7.97 -14.03 -0.74
N ASP A 57 -8.36 -13.22 0.26
CA ASP A 57 -9.29 -13.61 1.31
C ASP A 57 -10.76 -13.25 0.98
N GLY A 58 -11.00 -12.62 -0.17
CA GLY A 58 -12.35 -12.25 -0.64
C GLY A 58 -12.98 -11.08 0.11
N TYR A 59 -12.16 -10.21 0.72
CA TYR A 59 -12.62 -8.96 1.31
C TYR A 59 -12.92 -7.91 0.25
N ASP A 60 -13.82 -6.99 0.56
CA ASP A 60 -14.12 -5.86 -0.30
C ASP A 60 -12.90 -4.92 -0.44
N ILE A 61 -12.71 -4.43 -1.66
CA ILE A 61 -11.72 -3.39 -1.97
C ILE A 61 -12.46 -2.04 -2.03
N PRO A 62 -12.21 -1.14 -1.07
CA PRO A 62 -12.97 0.11 -0.94
C PRO A 62 -12.68 1.07 -2.09
N THR A 63 -13.66 1.86 -2.52
CA THR A 63 -13.41 2.89 -3.56
C THR A 63 -12.52 4.00 -3.02
N PRO A 64 -11.47 4.45 -3.73
CA PRO A 64 -10.62 5.53 -3.26
C PRO A 64 -11.39 6.84 -3.08
N THR A 65 -11.15 7.52 -1.96
CA THR A 65 -11.68 8.87 -1.71
C THR A 65 -11.12 9.86 -2.75
N PRO A 66 -11.91 10.81 -3.30
CA PRO A 66 -11.39 11.80 -4.23
C PRO A 66 -10.27 12.64 -3.59
N ILE A 67 -9.13 12.74 -4.26
CA ILE A 67 -7.88 13.29 -3.69
C ILE A 67 -8.04 14.73 -3.20
N GLU A 68 -8.86 15.51 -3.88
CA GLU A 68 -9.18 16.91 -3.57
C GLU A 68 -9.99 17.10 -2.28
N THR A 69 -10.55 16.02 -1.73
CA THR A 69 -11.35 16.06 -0.50
C THR A 69 -10.54 15.67 0.74
N ILE A 70 -9.29 15.25 0.56
CA ILE A 70 -8.44 14.70 1.63
C ILE A 70 -7.60 15.81 2.26
N SER A 71 -7.79 16.03 3.56
CA SER A 71 -6.94 16.90 4.36
C SER A 71 -5.65 16.22 4.78
N HIS A 72 -4.56 16.98 4.86
CA HIS A 72 -3.28 16.52 5.39
C HIS A 72 -2.74 17.49 6.47
N PRO A 73 -1.94 17.00 7.42
CA PRO A 73 -1.13 17.81 8.33
C PRO A 73 -0.25 18.85 7.63
N GLU A 74 0.16 19.87 8.39
CA GLU A 74 1.16 20.85 7.95
C GLU A 74 2.48 20.17 7.58
N GLY A 75 3.12 20.62 6.50
CA GLY A 75 4.35 20.00 5.97
C GLY A 75 4.14 18.68 5.22
N GLY A 76 2.95 18.07 5.33
CA GLY A 76 2.55 16.91 4.55
C GLY A 76 1.93 17.27 3.19
N PHE A 77 1.60 16.23 2.43
CA PHE A 77 0.90 16.34 1.15
C PHE A 77 0.14 15.04 0.84
N VAL A 78 -0.71 15.09 -0.19
CA VAL A 78 -1.45 13.91 -0.68
C VAL A 78 -1.00 13.62 -2.10
N GLN A 79 -0.68 12.36 -2.40
CA GLN A 79 -0.42 11.93 -3.77
C GLN A 79 -1.05 10.57 -4.05
N PHE A 80 -1.22 10.25 -5.33
CA PHE A 80 -1.57 8.89 -5.71
C PHE A 80 -0.37 7.97 -5.58
N ILE A 81 -0.61 6.79 -5.00
CA ILE A 81 0.28 5.63 -5.08
C ILE A 81 -0.42 4.58 -5.92
N VAL A 82 0.34 3.97 -6.83
CA VAL A 82 -0.15 2.93 -7.74
C VAL A 82 0.34 1.60 -7.23
N ALA A 83 -0.56 0.65 -7.03
CA ALA A 83 -0.23 -0.74 -6.82
C ALA A 83 -0.35 -1.48 -8.15
N ASP A 84 0.72 -2.17 -8.55
CA ASP A 84 0.73 -3.01 -9.74
C ASP A 84 0.56 -4.48 -9.32
N MET A 85 -0.62 -5.05 -9.60
CA MET A 85 -0.99 -6.41 -9.21
C MET A 85 -1.28 -7.27 -10.44
N PRO A 86 -0.28 -7.61 -11.27
CA PRO A 86 -0.46 -8.56 -12.36
C PRO A 86 -0.87 -9.94 -11.81
N PRO A 87 -1.70 -10.70 -12.57
CA PRO A 87 -2.20 -12.00 -12.13
C PRO A 87 -1.11 -13.00 -11.72
N GLU A 88 0.12 -12.90 -12.24
CA GLU A 88 1.22 -13.78 -11.87
C GLU A 88 1.81 -13.50 -10.46
N LEU A 89 1.70 -12.26 -9.94
CA LEU A 89 2.18 -11.94 -8.60
C LEU A 89 1.35 -12.63 -7.51
N LEU A 90 0.06 -12.90 -7.78
CA LEU A 90 -0.77 -13.71 -6.89
C LEU A 90 -0.14 -15.11 -6.65
N PHE A 91 0.50 -15.67 -7.67
CA PHE A 91 1.20 -16.95 -7.59
C PHE A 91 2.56 -16.84 -6.86
N CYS A 92 3.36 -15.82 -7.15
CA CYS A 92 4.69 -15.65 -6.55
C CYS A 92 4.64 -15.31 -5.04
N SER A 93 3.74 -14.42 -4.61
CA SER A 93 3.56 -14.09 -3.19
C SER A 93 3.02 -15.30 -2.41
N ALA A 94 2.01 -15.99 -2.95
CA ALA A 94 1.49 -17.24 -2.37
C ALA A 94 2.56 -18.34 -2.27
N TYR A 95 3.53 -18.36 -3.20
CA TYR A 95 4.66 -19.30 -3.18
C TYR A 95 5.71 -18.95 -2.12
N ASN A 96 6.05 -17.66 -1.95
CA ASN A 96 7.01 -17.22 -0.94
C ASN A 96 6.54 -17.47 0.50
N HIS A 97 5.23 -17.34 0.76
CA HIS A 97 4.64 -17.72 2.06
C HIS A 97 4.48 -19.25 2.25
N LYS A 98 4.71 -20.05 1.20
CA LYS A 98 4.65 -21.52 1.22
C LYS A 98 6.01 -22.21 1.26
N LYS A 99 7.12 -21.54 1.58
CA LYS A 99 8.34 -22.27 1.96
C LYS A 99 8.09 -22.96 3.31
N PRO A 100 8.03 -24.30 3.37
CA PRO A 100 8.20 -24.99 4.64
C PRO A 100 9.63 -24.67 5.11
N GLY A 101 9.77 -24.46 6.42
CA GLY A 101 11.07 -24.25 7.03
C GLY A 101 12.10 -25.28 6.57
N HIS A 102 13.34 -24.82 6.47
CA HIS A 102 14.52 -25.67 6.55
C HIS A 102 14.32 -26.74 7.63
N LEU A 103 14.21 -27.99 7.20
CA LEU A 103 14.72 -29.15 7.93
C LEU A 103 15.56 -29.90 6.90
N PHE A 104 16.84 -30.02 7.24
CA PHE A 104 17.99 -30.62 6.54
C PHE A 104 17.70 -31.51 5.32
#